data_AF-A0A3D5DX32-F1
#
_entry.id   AF-A0A3D5DX32-F1
#
_cell.length_a   1.000
_cell.length_b   1.000
_cell.length_c   1.000
_cell.angle_alpha   90.00
_cell.angle_beta   90.00
_cell.angle_gamma   90.00
#
_symmetry.space_group_name_H-M   'P 1'
#
loop_
_entity.id
_entity.type
_entity.pdbx_description
1 polymer ?
#
loop_
_entity_poly.entity_id
_entity_poly.type
_entity_poly.pdbx_seq_one_letter_code
_entity_poly.pdbx_strand_id
1 'polypeptide(L)' 'MEHGFAVSEIDTSRPHPARMYDAYLGGKDNYAADREAVRQVLRAAPEVRDTARANRAFLQRAVRFLAGEAGIRQFL' A
#
# COMPACT_ATOMS: atom_id res chain seq x y z
N MET A 1 14.35 22.01 4.57
CA MET A 1 13.65 21.00 3.75
C MET A 1 14.36 19.69 4.01
N GLU A 2 13.68 18.73 4.61
CA GLU A 2 14.27 17.41 4.85
C GLU A 2 14.38 16.71 3.49
N HIS A 3 15.60 16.37 3.08
CA HIS A 3 15.79 15.55 1.89
C HIS A 3 15.22 14.17 2.20
N GLY A 4 14.28 13.69 1.38
CA GLY A 4 13.75 12.34 1.51
C GLY A 4 14.87 11.29 1.39
N PHE A 5 14.57 10.06 1.79
CA PHE A 5 15.55 8.95 1.78
C PHE A 5 16.22 8.78 0.40
N ALA A 6 17.53 8.63 0.41
CA ALA A 6 18.28 8.23 -0.77
C ALA A 6 17.92 6.77 -1.14
N VAL A 7 17.99 6.44 -2.42
CA VAL A 7 17.72 5.07 -2.91
C VAL A 7 18.62 4.04 -2.22
N SER A 8 19.86 4.42 -1.88
CA SER A 8 20.82 3.60 -1.15
C SER A 8 20.40 3.25 0.28
N GLU A 9 19.48 4.01 0.88
CA GLU A 9 18.96 3.78 2.24
C GLU A 9 17.76 2.83 2.25
N ILE A 10 17.21 2.50 1.07
CA ILE A 10 16.09 1.57 0.96
C ILE A 10 16.63 0.15 1.08
N ASP A 11 16.45 -0.46 2.24
CA ASP A 11 16.71 -1.89 2.42
C ASP A 11 15.68 -2.71 1.60
N THR A 12 16.19 -3.35 0.54
CA THR A 12 15.40 -4.18 -0.38
C THR A 12 15.44 -5.68 -0.01
N SER A 13 16.25 -6.04 1.00
CA SER A 13 16.41 -7.43 1.47
C SER A 13 15.35 -7.83 2.50
N ARG A 14 14.69 -6.85 3.14
CA ARG A 14 13.63 -7.05 4.12
C ARG A 14 12.27 -6.67 3.56
N PRO A 15 11.20 -7.44 3.83
CA PRO A 15 9.86 -7.05 3.40
C PRO A 15 9.40 -5.79 4.15
N HIS A 16 8.67 -4.90 3.46
CA HIS A 16 8.12 -3.68 4.02
C HIS A 16 6.60 -3.60 3.79
N PRO A 17 5.78 -3.23 4.80
CA PRO A 17 4.32 -3.27 4.71
C PRO A 17 3.75 -2.50 3.51
N ALA A 18 4.25 -1.29 3.23
CA ALA A 18 3.80 -0.49 2.10
C ALA A 18 4.06 -1.18 0.73
N ARG A 19 5.22 -1.83 0.57
CA ARG A 19 5.60 -2.54 -0.66
C ARG A 19 4.83 -3.85 -0.81
N MET A 20 4.54 -4.52 0.30
CA MET A 20 3.64 -5.68 0.30
C MET A 20 2.21 -5.27 -0.08
N TYR A 21 1.73 -4.14 0.42
CA TYR A 21 0.41 -3.60 0.06
C TYR A 21 0.31 -3.25 -1.43
N ASP A 22 1.35 -2.62 -1.99
CA ASP A 22 1.49 -2.42 -3.43
C ASP A 22 1.38 -3.75 -4.21
N ALA A 23 2.13 -4.76 -3.79
CA ALA A 23 2.09 -6.08 -4.41
C ALA A 23 0.72 -6.78 -4.29
N TYR A 24 0.00 -6.65 -3.16
CA TYR A 24 -1.37 -7.16 -3.03
C TYR A 24 -2.34 -6.51 -4.02
N LEU A 25 -2.12 -5.23 -4.34
CA LEU A 25 -2.91 -4.47 -5.32
C LEU A 25 -2.48 -4.71 -6.78
N GLY A 26 -1.40 -5.46 -7.01
CA GLY A 26 -0.86 -5.71 -8.35
C GLY A 26 0.05 -4.60 -8.87
N GLY A 27 0.59 -3.76 -7.97
CA GLY A 27 1.60 -2.75 -8.31
C GLY A 27 2.99 -3.34 -8.53
N LYS A 28 3.93 -2.45 -8.84
CA LYS A 28 5.31 -2.79 -9.25
C LYS A 28 6.38 -2.27 -8.30
N ASP A 29 6.01 -1.47 -7.31
CA ASP A 29 6.93 -0.79 -6.40
C ASP A 29 7.23 -1.70 -5.20
N ASN A 30 7.72 -2.89 -5.51
CA ASN A 30 8.01 -3.96 -4.57
C ASN A 30 9.24 -4.77 -5.03
N TYR A 31 10.02 -5.24 -4.05
CA TYR A 31 11.23 -6.03 -4.27
C TYR A 31 10.96 -7.52 -4.08
N ALA A 32 11.98 -8.34 -4.34
CA ALA A 32 11.87 -9.79 -4.23
C ALA A 32 11.49 -10.26 -2.81
N ALA A 33 12.04 -9.63 -1.78
CA ALA A 33 11.73 -9.92 -0.37
C ALA A 33 10.24 -9.68 -0.05
N ASP A 34 9.66 -8.58 -0.57
CA ASP A 34 8.24 -8.28 -0.40
C ASP A 34 7.36 -9.34 -1.08
N ARG A 35 7.68 -9.72 -2.31
CA ARG A 35 6.92 -10.73 -3.08
C ARG A 35 6.99 -12.12 -2.46
N GLU A 36 8.12 -12.51 -1.88
CA GLU A 36 8.23 -13.76 -1.10
C GLU A 36 7.30 -13.71 0.12
N ALA A 37 7.38 -12.64 0.92
CA ALA A 37 6.51 -12.48 2.09
C ALA A 37 5.02 -12.50 1.70
N VAL A 38 4.64 -11.80 0.62
CA VAL A 38 3.29 -11.81 0.05
C VAL A 38 2.86 -13.22 -0.34
N ARG A 39 3.73 -14.01 -0.99
CA ARG A 39 3.41 -15.41 -1.33
C ARG A 39 3.14 -16.25 -0.09
N GLN A 40 3.89 -16.05 0.99
CA GLN A 40 3.65 -16.76 2.25
C GLN A 40 2.32 -16.36 2.90
N VAL A 41 2.04 -15.06 2.97
CA VAL A 41 0.76 -14.55 3.50
C VAL A 41 -0.41 -15.10 2.71
N LEU A 42 -0.35 -15.07 1.37
CA LEU A 42 -1.46 -15.53 0.53
C LEU A 42 -1.66 -17.05 0.52
N ARG A 43 -0.66 -17.83 0.94
CA ARG A 43 -0.84 -19.26 1.21
C ARG A 43 -1.65 -19.48 2.48
N ALA A 44 -1.47 -18.63 3.49
CA ALA A 44 -2.16 -18.74 4.79
C ALA A 44 -3.53 -18.04 4.80
N ALA A 45 -3.65 -16.91 4.09
CA ALA A 45 -4.83 -16.04 4.06
C ALA A 45 -5.03 -15.44 2.64
N PRO A 46 -5.62 -16.20 1.70
CA PRO A 46 -5.85 -15.75 0.33
C PRO A 46 -6.70 -14.47 0.22
N GLU A 47 -7.63 -14.26 1.15
CA GLU A 47 -8.58 -13.14 1.23
C GLU A 47 -7.92 -11.77 1.46
N VAL A 48 -6.63 -11.74 1.82
CA VAL A 48 -5.87 -10.51 2.02
C VAL A 48 -5.84 -9.65 0.76
N ARG A 49 -5.84 -10.24 -0.44
CA ARG A 49 -5.93 -9.47 -1.70
C ARG A 49 -7.24 -8.70 -1.81
N ASP A 50 -8.34 -9.35 -1.49
CA ASP A 50 -9.65 -8.72 -1.57
C ASP A 50 -9.81 -7.67 -0.47
N THR A 51 -9.25 -7.94 0.71
CA THR A 51 -9.18 -6.97 1.81
C THR A 51 -8.38 -5.73 1.42
N ALA A 52 -7.22 -5.87 0.75
CA ALA A 52 -6.43 -4.74 0.27
C ALA A 52 -7.20 -3.91 -0.78
N ARG A 53 -7.92 -4.58 -1.70
CA ARG A 53 -8.76 -3.90 -2.69
C ARG A 53 -9.93 -3.16 -2.05
N ALA A 54 -10.63 -3.79 -1.11
CA ALA A 54 -11.70 -3.16 -0.33
C ALA A 54 -11.17 -1.96 0.47
N ASN A 55 -10.00 -2.15 1.09
CA ASN A 55 -9.02 -1.17 1.53
C ASN A 55 -9.05 0.13 0.71
N ARG A 56 -8.52 0.00 -0.50
CA ARG A 56 -8.31 1.08 -1.46
C ARG A 56 -9.63 1.68 -1.93
N ALA A 57 -10.65 0.86 -2.15
CA ALA A 57 -11.97 1.32 -2.58
C ALA A 57 -12.65 2.18 -1.50
N PHE A 58 -12.52 1.81 -0.22
CA PHE A 58 -13.03 2.60 0.89
C PHE A 58 -12.35 3.97 0.95
N LEU A 59 -11.01 4.01 0.92
CA LEU A 59 -10.25 5.27 0.89
C LEU A 59 -10.75 6.20 -0.22
N GLN A 60 -10.94 5.68 -1.43
CA GLN A 60 -11.44 6.46 -2.57
C GLN A 60 -12.83 7.03 -2.33
N ARG A 61 -13.77 6.25 -1.76
CA ARG A 61 -15.12 6.72 -1.44
C ARG A 61 -15.10 7.75 -0.31
N ALA A 62 -14.33 7.50 0.73
CA ALA A 62 -14.22 8.39 1.88
C ALA A 62 -13.66 9.76 1.47
N VAL A 63 -12.55 9.78 0.73
CA VAL A 63 -11.95 11.04 0.25
C VAL A 63 -12.89 11.76 -0.71
N ARG A 64 -13.61 11.05 -1.58
CA ARG A 64 -14.60 11.65 -2.48
C ARG A 64 -15.74 12.32 -1.72
N PHE A 65 -16.28 11.66 -0.70
CA PHE A 65 -17.31 12.22 0.17
C PHE A 65 -16.78 13.45 0.90
N LEU A 66 -15.59 13.35 1.51
CA LEU A 66 -14.99 14.46 2.27
C LEU A 66 -14.74 15.69 1.39
N ALA A 67 -14.19 15.48 0.18
CA ALA A 67 -13.91 16.57 -0.75
C ALA A 67 -15.17 17.09 -1.45
N GLY A 68 -16.17 16.25 -1.71
CA GLY A 68 -17.41 16.64 -2.38
C GLY A 68 -18.43 17.19 -1.39
N GLU A 69 -19.09 16.28 -0.69
CA GLU A 69 -20.27 16.55 0.14
C GLU A 69 -19.92 17.25 1.44
N ALA A 70 -18.84 16.85 2.13
CA ALA A 70 -18.47 17.43 3.42
C ALA A 70 -17.68 18.75 3.31
N GLY A 71 -17.34 19.20 2.10
CA GLY A 71 -16.67 20.50 1.90
C GLY A 71 -15.21 20.59 2.38
N ILE A 72 -14.56 19.47 2.73
CA ILE A 72 -13.15 19.47 3.18
C ILE A 72 -12.22 19.77 2.00
N ARG A 73 -11.24 20.66 2.21
CA ARG A 73 -10.30 21.11 1.17
C ARG A 73 -8.83 20.88 1.50
N GLN A 74 -8.53 20.38 2.69
CA GLN A 74 -7.16 20.09 3.12
C GLN A 74 -7.10 18.66 3.66
N PHE A 75 -6.08 17.93 3.21
CA PHE A 75 -5.72 16.59 3.66
C PHE A 75 -4.21 16.64 3.96
N LEU A 76 -3.79 16.00 5.06
CA LEU A 76 -2.41 15.96 5.52
C LEU A 76 -1.77 14.62 5.16
#